data_AF-A0A0Q7QSV4-F1
#
_entry.id   AF-A0A0Q7QSV4-F1
#
_cell.length_a   1.000
_cell.length_b   1.000
_cell.length_c   1.000
_cell.angle_alpha   90.00
_cell.angle_beta   90.00
_cell.angle_gamma   90.00
#
_symmetry.space_group_name_H-M   'P 1'
#
loop_
_entity.id
_entity.type
_entity.pdbx_description
1 polymer ?
#
loop_
_entity_poly.entity_id
_entity_poly.type
_entity_poly.pdbx_seq_one_letter_code
_entity_poly.pdbx_strand_id
1 'polypeptide(L)'
;MFYWFLKFIAIGPLLRVIFRPQAEGLENVPETGPGILASNHLSYADWLFMPLTLPRRVSFVAKAEYFTSPGLKGFFQKHFFRGSGQIPIDRSGANAAEGALLSAKAVLGRGELFGIYPEGTRSHDGKLYRGKTGVARLALETGVPVIPVAVVGTDVVAPPGKKFGKVTRPIVRFGKPLDFSRYEGLENDRYILRSITDEIMYEIMNLSGQEYVDMYATRAKEESKRLEKEAAAAKDAGDKGTGDKGTGASKQAS
;
A
#
# COMPACT_ATOMS: atom_id res chain seq x y z
N MET A 1 -6.10 -15.81 19.09
CA MET A 1 -7.58 -15.88 19.29
C MET A 1 -8.32 -14.70 18.68
N PHE A 2 -8.06 -13.45 19.08
CA PHE A 2 -8.86 -12.31 18.61
C PHE A 2 -8.78 -12.03 17.09
N TYR A 3 -7.62 -12.24 16.45
CA TYR A 3 -7.49 -12.18 14.99
C TYR A 3 -8.50 -13.10 14.27
N TRP A 4 -8.55 -14.36 14.69
CA TRP A 4 -9.43 -15.37 14.10
C TRP A 4 -10.90 -15.08 14.39
N PHE A 5 -11.21 -14.56 15.57
CA PHE A 5 -12.56 -14.07 15.89
C PHE A 5 -12.99 -12.94 14.94
N LEU A 6 -12.15 -11.92 14.74
CA LEU A 6 -12.47 -10.83 13.81
C LEU A 6 -12.67 -11.33 12.38
N LYS A 7 -11.83 -12.26 11.93
CA LYS A 7 -11.83 -12.80 10.57
C LYS A 7 -12.97 -13.77 10.26
N PHE A 8 -13.34 -14.63 11.20
CA PHE A 8 -14.31 -15.70 10.94
C PHE A 8 -15.68 -15.47 11.58
N ILE A 9 -15.78 -14.65 12.63
CA ILE A 9 -17.01 -14.48 13.40
C ILE A 9 -17.55 -13.04 13.29
N ALA A 10 -16.70 -12.02 13.41
CA ALA A 10 -17.17 -10.64 13.44
C ALA A 10 -17.14 -9.96 12.06
N ILE A 11 -16.06 -9.27 11.72
CA ILE A 11 -16.00 -8.37 10.55
C ILE A 11 -15.89 -9.16 9.24
N GLY A 12 -15.17 -10.28 9.24
CA GLY A 12 -14.90 -11.02 8.01
C GLY A 12 -16.14 -11.57 7.29
N PRO A 13 -17.12 -12.22 7.96
CA PRO A 13 -18.37 -12.64 7.32
C PRO A 13 -19.12 -11.49 6.66
N LEU A 14 -19.23 -10.34 7.34
CA LEU A 14 -19.87 -9.14 6.81
C LEU A 14 -19.18 -8.68 5.53
N LEU A 15 -17.84 -8.59 5.53
CA LEU A 15 -17.07 -8.20 4.36
C LEU A 15 -17.18 -9.21 3.22
N ARG A 16 -17.25 -10.51 3.51
CA ARG A 16 -17.44 -11.56 2.49
C ARG A 16 -18.80 -11.46 1.83
N VAL A 17 -19.86 -11.14 2.57
CA VAL A 17 -21.21 -10.96 2.02
C VAL A 17 -21.30 -9.70 1.16
N ILE A 18 -20.77 -8.58 1.65
CA ILE A 18 -20.85 -7.27 0.98
C ILE A 18 -19.93 -7.20 -0.23
N PHE A 19 -18.64 -7.51 -0.05
CA PHE A 19 -17.62 -7.30 -1.08
C PHE A 19 -17.29 -8.56 -1.87
N ARG A 20 -17.59 -9.76 -1.36
CA ARG A 20 -17.33 -11.04 -2.07
C ARG A 20 -15.93 -11.11 -2.70
N PRO A 21 -14.86 -10.88 -1.91
CA PRO A 21 -13.51 -10.82 -2.44
C PRO A 21 -13.11 -12.17 -3.04
N GLN A 22 -12.38 -12.12 -4.15
CA GLN A 22 -11.87 -13.29 -4.86
C GLN A 22 -10.35 -13.41 -4.63
N ALA A 23 -9.85 -14.63 -4.76
CA ALA A 23 -8.42 -14.88 -4.74
C ALA A 23 -8.00 -15.86 -5.82
N GLU A 24 -6.83 -15.60 -6.39
CA GLU A 24 -6.20 -16.38 -7.45
C GLU A 24 -4.75 -16.68 -7.02
N GLY A 25 -4.25 -17.88 -7.31
CA GLY A 25 -2.87 -18.26 -6.98
C GLY A 25 -2.62 -18.55 -5.49
N LEU A 26 -3.65 -18.85 -4.70
CA LEU A 26 -3.50 -19.14 -3.26
C LEU A 26 -2.52 -20.28 -2.97
N GLU A 27 -2.39 -21.23 -3.91
CA GLU A 27 -1.42 -22.32 -3.90
C GLU A 27 0.04 -21.85 -3.87
N ASN A 28 0.32 -20.61 -4.28
CA ASN A 28 1.66 -20.01 -4.21
C ASN A 28 2.01 -19.52 -2.81
N VAL A 29 1.03 -19.42 -1.89
CA VAL A 29 1.31 -18.99 -0.51
C VAL A 29 1.63 -20.21 0.34
N PRO A 30 2.78 -20.25 1.04
CA PRO A 30 3.17 -21.43 1.79
C PRO A 30 2.14 -21.74 2.89
N GLU A 31 1.75 -23.01 3.01
CA GLU A 31 0.80 -23.46 4.03
C GLU A 31 1.37 -23.33 5.45
N THR A 32 2.68 -23.54 5.59
CA THR A 32 3.44 -23.42 6.83
C THR A 32 4.75 -22.68 6.60
N GLY A 33 5.39 -22.20 7.67
CA GLY A 33 6.65 -21.47 7.56
C GLY A 33 6.50 -20.00 7.09
N PRO A 34 7.60 -19.26 7.00
CA PRO A 34 7.59 -17.83 6.71
C PRO A 34 7.31 -17.52 5.24
N GLY A 35 6.83 -16.31 4.97
CA GLY A 35 6.65 -15.79 3.62
C GLY A 35 6.50 -14.27 3.60
N ILE A 36 7.15 -13.60 2.64
CA ILE A 36 7.05 -12.16 2.45
C ILE A 36 5.98 -11.91 1.38
N LEU A 37 4.84 -11.32 1.75
CA LEU A 37 3.80 -10.91 0.80
C LEU A 37 4.08 -9.47 0.35
N ALA A 38 4.64 -9.28 -0.84
CA ALA A 38 4.96 -7.98 -1.40
C ALA A 38 3.83 -7.49 -2.31
N SER A 39 3.13 -6.42 -1.92
CA SER A 39 1.91 -5.98 -2.58
C SER A 39 1.97 -4.53 -3.09
N ASN A 40 1.23 -4.24 -4.17
CA ASN A 40 0.82 -2.88 -4.50
C ASN A 40 -0.04 -2.27 -3.37
N HIS A 41 -0.09 -0.93 -3.28
CA HIS A 41 -0.89 -0.24 -2.26
C HIS A 41 -1.83 0.81 -2.85
N LEU A 42 -3.10 0.46 -3.03
CA LEU A 42 -4.14 1.32 -3.61
C LEU A 42 -5.01 2.01 -2.56
N SER A 43 -5.27 1.34 -1.44
CA SER A 43 -6.29 1.79 -0.48
C SER A 43 -5.90 1.48 0.95
N TYR A 44 -6.51 2.18 1.91
CA TYR A 44 -6.37 1.73 3.30
C TYR A 44 -7.05 0.37 3.53
N ALA A 45 -7.92 -0.10 2.62
CA ALA A 45 -8.60 -1.37 2.77
C ALA A 45 -7.74 -2.58 2.34
N ASP A 46 -6.56 -2.37 1.75
CA ASP A 46 -5.73 -3.46 1.21
C ASP A 46 -5.30 -4.45 2.31
N TRP A 47 -4.95 -3.94 3.50
CA TRP A 47 -4.59 -4.77 4.65
C TRP A 47 -5.76 -5.62 5.18
N LEU A 48 -6.98 -5.36 4.75
CA LEU A 48 -8.18 -6.09 5.15
C LEU A 48 -8.48 -7.22 4.16
N PHE A 49 -8.45 -6.94 2.86
CA PHE A 49 -8.87 -7.91 1.84
C PHE A 49 -7.84 -9.02 1.60
N MET A 50 -6.54 -8.72 1.60
CA MET A 50 -5.52 -9.77 1.44
C MET A 50 -5.55 -10.80 2.59
N PRO A 51 -5.59 -10.43 3.88
CA PRO A 51 -5.65 -11.44 4.94
C PRO A 51 -7.02 -12.13 5.03
N LEU A 52 -8.08 -11.50 4.51
CA LEU A 52 -9.42 -12.10 4.47
C LEU A 52 -9.48 -13.25 3.45
N THR A 53 -8.75 -13.18 2.35
CA THR A 53 -8.73 -14.24 1.33
C THR A 53 -7.77 -15.39 1.67
N LEU A 54 -6.83 -15.19 2.59
CA LEU A 54 -5.88 -16.22 3.00
C LEU A 54 -6.43 -17.13 4.12
N PRO A 55 -5.97 -18.38 4.25
CA PRO A 55 -6.22 -19.20 5.43
C PRO A 55 -5.28 -18.86 6.58
N ARG A 56 -4.17 -18.15 6.32
CA ARG A 56 -3.14 -17.80 7.31
C ARG A 56 -3.28 -16.38 7.84
N ARG A 57 -2.64 -16.12 8.99
CA ARG A 57 -2.50 -14.77 9.55
C ARG A 57 -1.39 -14.05 8.80
N VAL A 58 -1.66 -12.80 8.43
CA VAL A 58 -0.66 -11.87 7.87
C VAL A 58 -0.47 -10.73 8.86
N SER A 59 0.79 -10.37 9.11
CA SER A 59 1.12 -9.20 9.91
C SER A 59 1.65 -8.07 9.04
N PHE A 60 1.26 -6.83 9.35
CA PHE A 60 1.76 -5.63 8.69
C PHE A 60 2.26 -4.66 9.73
N VAL A 61 3.17 -3.76 9.34
CA VAL A 61 3.54 -2.64 10.18
C VAL A 61 2.49 -1.54 10.11
N ALA A 62 2.19 -0.90 11.24
CA ALA A 62 1.25 0.21 11.36
C ALA A 62 1.85 1.34 12.22
N LYS A 63 1.32 2.55 12.03
CA LYS A 63 1.70 3.75 12.78
C LYS A 63 1.55 3.55 14.29
N ALA A 64 2.59 3.85 15.06
CA ALA A 64 2.60 3.71 16.52
C ALA A 64 1.45 4.48 17.22
N GLU A 65 1.02 5.60 16.65
CA GLU A 65 -0.05 6.45 17.16
C GLU A 65 -1.39 5.72 17.26
N TYR A 66 -1.62 4.69 16.44
CA TYR A 66 -2.80 3.83 16.55
C TYR A 66 -2.82 2.97 17.82
N PHE A 67 -1.69 2.87 18.53
CA PHE A 67 -1.53 2.03 19.71
C PHE A 67 -1.28 2.83 21.00
N THR A 68 -0.93 4.12 20.88
CA THR A 68 -0.60 5.00 22.01
C THR A 68 -1.64 6.08 22.27
N SER A 69 -2.67 6.20 21.42
CA SER A 69 -3.77 7.15 21.64
C SER A 69 -4.43 6.94 23.02
N PRO A 70 -4.64 7.99 23.83
CA PRO A 70 -5.22 7.87 25.17
C PRO A 70 -6.75 7.69 25.15
N GLY A 71 -7.31 7.31 26.30
CA GLY A 71 -8.76 7.20 26.53
C GLY A 71 -9.42 5.92 25.98
N LEU A 72 -10.74 5.81 26.16
CA LEU A 72 -11.52 4.64 25.75
C LEU A 72 -11.42 4.37 24.24
N LYS A 73 -11.49 5.42 23.42
CA LYS A 73 -11.32 5.31 21.96
C LYS A 73 -9.95 4.73 21.60
N GLY A 74 -8.88 5.20 22.25
CA GLY A 74 -7.53 4.71 22.08
C GLY A 74 -7.36 3.25 22.55
N PHE A 75 -8.02 2.87 23.64
CA PHE A 75 -8.07 1.49 24.11
C PHE A 75 -8.68 0.56 23.04
N PHE A 76 -9.86 0.88 22.51
CA PHE A 76 -10.49 0.06 21.46
C PHE A 76 -9.67 0.04 20.18
N GLN A 77 -9.11 1.18 19.77
CA GLN A 77 -8.23 1.28 18.61
C GLN A 77 -7.00 0.36 18.76
N LYS A 78 -6.30 0.44 19.88
CA LYS A 78 -5.14 -0.39 20.19
C LYS A 78 -5.49 -1.88 20.14
N HIS A 79 -6.59 -2.29 20.77
CA HIS A 79 -7.03 -3.70 20.77
C HIS A 79 -7.39 -4.17 19.37
N PHE A 80 -8.07 -3.33 18.58
CA PHE A 80 -8.42 -3.62 17.20
C PHE A 80 -7.17 -3.82 16.33
N PHE A 81 -6.23 -2.86 16.33
CA PHE A 81 -5.03 -2.93 15.50
C PHE A 81 -4.13 -4.11 15.89
N ARG A 82 -3.82 -4.29 17.19
CA ARG A 82 -3.08 -5.48 17.66
C ARG A 82 -3.78 -6.77 17.27
N GLY A 83 -5.10 -6.77 17.46
CA GLY A 83 -5.99 -7.85 17.14
C GLY A 83 -6.00 -8.26 15.67
N SER A 84 -5.88 -7.29 14.78
CA SER A 84 -5.85 -7.47 13.32
C SER A 84 -4.47 -7.86 12.76
N GLY A 85 -3.47 -8.11 13.61
CA GLY A 85 -2.13 -8.49 13.18
C GLY A 85 -1.19 -7.31 12.88
N GLN A 86 -1.54 -6.11 13.31
CA GLN A 86 -0.74 -4.91 13.03
C GLN A 86 0.34 -4.73 14.10
N ILE A 87 1.56 -4.43 13.64
CA ILE A 87 2.75 -4.24 14.48
C ILE A 87 3.07 -2.75 14.56
N PRO A 88 3.11 -2.16 15.76
CA PRO A 88 3.43 -0.75 15.91
C PRO A 88 4.87 -0.49 15.49
N ILE A 89 5.06 0.50 14.62
CA ILE A 89 6.37 1.06 14.32
C ILE A 89 6.32 2.58 14.39
N ASP A 90 7.42 3.18 14.85
CA ASP A 90 7.65 4.59 14.61
C ASP A 90 8.03 4.77 13.14
N ARG A 91 7.18 5.52 12.41
CA ARG A 91 7.43 5.86 11.01
C ARG A 91 8.08 7.24 10.85
N SER A 92 8.38 7.91 11.96
CA SER A 92 9.05 9.20 12.00
C SER A 92 10.57 9.02 12.13
N GLY A 93 11.32 9.94 11.52
CA GLY A 93 12.78 9.95 11.61
C GLY A 93 13.52 9.01 10.66
N ALA A 94 14.86 9.07 10.74
CA ALA A 94 15.77 8.38 9.83
C ALA A 94 15.72 6.83 9.97
N ASN A 95 15.37 6.32 11.14
CA ASN A 95 15.44 4.89 11.48
C ASN A 95 14.13 4.12 11.21
N ALA A 96 13.10 4.79 10.68
CA ALA A 96 11.78 4.18 10.44
C ALA A 96 11.84 2.94 9.54
N ALA A 97 12.71 2.95 8.52
CA ALA A 97 12.89 1.83 7.61
C ALA A 97 13.51 0.61 8.33
N GLU A 98 14.52 0.85 9.16
CA GLU A 98 15.20 -0.20 9.93
C GLU A 98 14.26 -0.83 10.97
N GLY A 99 13.50 -0.03 11.71
CA GLY A 99 12.51 -0.54 12.68
C GLY A 99 11.43 -1.41 12.03
N ALA A 100 11.02 -1.06 10.79
CA ALA A 100 10.10 -1.89 10.01
C ALA A 100 10.72 -3.23 9.62
N LEU A 101 11.99 -3.25 9.20
CA LEU A 101 12.71 -4.47 8.85
C LEU A 101 12.93 -5.39 10.07
N LEU A 102 13.31 -4.83 11.22
CA LEU A 102 13.45 -5.60 12.46
C LEU A 102 12.12 -6.26 12.87
N SER A 103 11.01 -5.51 12.77
CA SER A 103 9.67 -6.04 13.02
C SER A 103 9.30 -7.16 12.05
N ALA A 104 9.66 -7.00 10.76
CA ALA A 104 9.44 -8.00 9.74
C ALA A 104 10.22 -9.28 10.03
N LYS A 105 11.52 -9.18 10.32
CA LYS A 105 12.37 -10.33 10.70
C LYS A 105 11.80 -11.08 11.90
N ALA A 106 11.30 -10.37 12.91
CA ALA A 106 10.68 -11.02 14.07
C ALA A 106 9.42 -11.80 13.72
N VAL A 107 8.59 -11.34 12.77
CA VAL A 107 7.42 -12.08 12.26
C VAL A 107 7.85 -13.31 11.49
N LEU A 108 8.77 -13.14 10.55
CA LEU A 108 9.28 -14.22 9.72
C LEU A 108 10.00 -15.29 10.56
N GLY A 109 10.76 -14.90 11.58
CA GLY A 109 11.41 -15.83 12.51
C GLY A 109 10.44 -16.67 13.34
N ARG A 110 9.16 -16.28 13.44
CA ARG A 110 8.08 -17.12 14.03
C ARG A 110 7.40 -18.04 13.01
N GLY A 111 7.88 -18.07 11.76
CA GLY A 111 7.26 -18.82 10.67
C GLY A 111 5.90 -18.24 10.24
N GLU A 112 5.67 -16.94 10.46
CA GLU A 112 4.44 -16.25 10.07
C GLU A 112 4.58 -15.52 8.72
N LEU A 113 3.46 -15.15 8.11
CA LEU A 113 3.45 -14.31 6.91
C LEU A 113 3.58 -12.83 7.28
N PHE A 114 4.47 -12.12 6.57
CA PHE A 114 4.64 -10.68 6.72
C PHE A 114 4.27 -9.96 5.42
N GLY A 115 3.36 -9.00 5.53
CA GLY A 115 2.94 -8.16 4.41
C GLY A 115 3.74 -6.86 4.33
N ILE A 116 4.22 -6.53 3.14
CA ILE A 116 4.98 -5.32 2.85
C ILE A 116 4.46 -4.65 1.57
N TYR A 117 4.46 -3.32 1.57
CA TYR A 117 4.15 -2.50 0.40
C TYR A 117 5.44 -1.85 -0.10
N PRO A 118 6.10 -2.39 -1.14
CA PRO A 118 7.43 -1.91 -1.55
C PRO A 118 7.46 -0.42 -1.93
N GLU A 119 6.37 0.14 -2.45
CA GLU A 119 6.22 1.57 -2.76
C GLU A 119 6.39 2.46 -1.52
N GLY A 120 6.11 1.92 -0.32
CA GLY A 120 6.22 2.60 0.97
C GLY A 120 5.12 3.62 1.28
N THR A 121 4.20 3.86 0.35
CA THR A 121 2.99 4.67 0.53
C THR A 121 1.91 4.18 -0.44
N ARG A 122 0.65 4.56 -0.18
CA ARG A 122 -0.43 4.35 -1.13
C ARG A 122 -0.21 5.16 -2.40
N SER A 123 -0.53 4.56 -3.54
CA SER A 123 -0.74 5.24 -4.80
C SER A 123 -1.85 6.29 -4.66
N HIS A 124 -1.69 7.43 -5.35
CA HIS A 124 -2.63 8.55 -5.29
C HIS A 124 -3.53 8.63 -6.53
N ASP A 125 -3.14 7.95 -7.61
CA ASP A 125 -3.77 7.96 -8.92
C ASP A 125 -3.99 6.54 -9.49
N GLY A 126 -3.68 5.50 -8.72
CA GLY A 126 -3.88 4.11 -9.12
C GLY A 126 -2.75 3.51 -9.96
N LYS A 127 -1.67 4.26 -10.21
CA LYS A 127 -0.45 3.74 -10.84
C LYS A 127 0.42 2.97 -9.85
N LEU A 128 1.29 2.12 -10.38
CA LEU A 128 2.30 1.40 -9.61
C LEU A 128 3.62 2.17 -9.68
N TYR A 129 4.15 2.57 -8.53
CA TYR A 129 5.36 3.39 -8.46
C TYR A 129 6.60 2.58 -8.14
N ARG A 130 7.77 3.19 -8.30
CA ARG A 130 9.06 2.59 -7.99
C ARG A 130 9.11 2.06 -6.55
N GLY A 131 9.41 0.77 -6.40
CA GLY A 131 9.60 0.13 -5.09
C GLY A 131 10.88 0.55 -4.38
N LYS A 132 10.86 0.57 -3.05
CA LYS A 132 12.05 0.77 -2.19
C LYS A 132 12.76 -0.57 -1.96
N THR A 133 14.07 -0.52 -1.80
CA THR A 133 14.94 -1.71 -1.68
C THR A 133 14.84 -2.49 -0.37
N GLY A 134 14.01 -2.02 0.58
CA GLY A 134 13.82 -2.69 1.86
C GLY A 134 13.26 -4.11 1.72
N VAL A 135 12.39 -4.36 0.74
CA VAL A 135 11.86 -5.71 0.49
C VAL A 135 12.94 -6.69 0.03
N ALA A 136 13.84 -6.26 -0.86
CA ALA A 136 14.97 -7.06 -1.31
C ALA A 136 15.95 -7.34 -0.15
N ARG A 137 16.24 -6.32 0.66
CA ARG A 137 17.10 -6.47 1.85
C ARG A 137 16.49 -7.47 2.83
N LEU A 138 15.19 -7.38 3.09
CA LEU A 138 14.49 -8.32 3.95
C LEU A 138 14.58 -9.76 3.42
N ALA A 139 14.39 -9.96 2.11
CA ALA A 139 14.47 -11.28 1.49
C ALA A 139 15.87 -11.89 1.64
N LEU A 140 16.93 -11.13 1.33
CA LEU A 140 18.31 -11.62 1.44
C LEU A 140 18.74 -11.88 2.88
N GLU A 141 18.39 -10.98 3.82
CA GLU A 141 18.77 -11.13 5.22
C GLU A 141 18.00 -12.25 5.96
N THR A 142 16.92 -12.77 5.37
CA THR A 142 16.10 -13.82 6.00
C THR A 142 16.07 -15.13 5.23
N GLY A 143 16.48 -15.15 3.96
CA GLY A 143 16.34 -16.30 3.06
C GLY A 143 14.88 -16.70 2.78
N VAL A 144 13.92 -15.82 3.09
CA VAL A 144 12.49 -16.13 2.96
C VAL A 144 12.01 -15.78 1.55
N PRO A 145 11.20 -16.65 0.90
CA PRO A 145 10.66 -16.36 -0.42
C PRO A 145 9.74 -15.14 -0.41
N VAL A 146 9.79 -14.38 -1.50
CA VAL A 146 8.88 -13.26 -1.74
C VAL A 146 7.74 -13.73 -2.64
N ILE A 147 6.51 -13.57 -2.19
CA ILE A 147 5.30 -13.82 -2.97
C ILE A 147 4.81 -12.45 -3.45
N PRO A 148 4.89 -12.15 -4.76
CA PRO A 148 4.29 -10.95 -5.33
C PRO A 148 2.76 -11.04 -5.18
N VAL A 149 2.12 -9.94 -4.78
CA VAL A 149 0.67 -9.86 -4.61
C VAL A 149 0.14 -8.63 -5.32
N ALA A 150 -0.98 -8.80 -6.01
CA ALA A 150 -1.76 -7.67 -6.51
C ALA A 150 -3.14 -7.66 -5.84
N VAL A 151 -3.51 -6.52 -5.27
CA VAL A 151 -4.86 -6.22 -4.82
C VAL A 151 -5.48 -5.28 -5.83
N VAL A 152 -6.61 -5.70 -6.42
CA VAL A 152 -7.29 -4.98 -7.50
C VAL A 152 -8.70 -4.58 -7.05
N GLY A 153 -9.11 -3.35 -7.38
CA GLY A 153 -10.46 -2.84 -7.14
C GLY A 153 -10.69 -2.29 -5.73
N THR A 154 -9.67 -2.10 -4.90
CA THR A 154 -9.83 -1.53 -3.54
C THR A 154 -9.77 0.00 -3.50
N ASP A 155 -9.23 0.62 -4.55
CA ASP A 155 -9.16 2.06 -4.80
C ASP A 155 -10.56 2.71 -4.77
N VAL A 156 -11.57 2.02 -5.31
CA VAL A 156 -12.95 2.52 -5.34
C VAL A 156 -13.75 2.22 -4.07
N VAL A 157 -13.30 1.28 -3.21
CA VAL A 157 -14.00 0.94 -1.96
C VAL A 157 -13.94 2.08 -0.98
N ALA A 158 -12.81 2.78 -0.94
CA ALA A 158 -12.61 3.93 -0.08
C ALA A 158 -11.60 4.91 -0.68
N PRO A 159 -12.04 5.69 -1.67
CA PRO A 159 -11.15 6.54 -2.44
C PRO A 159 -10.53 7.64 -1.56
N PRO A 160 -9.35 8.16 -1.92
CA PRO A 160 -8.69 9.23 -1.18
C PRO A 160 -9.65 10.40 -0.89
N GLY A 161 -9.79 10.76 0.39
CA GLY A 161 -10.67 11.85 0.83
C GLY A 161 -12.13 11.46 1.12
N LYS A 162 -12.57 10.22 0.87
CA LYS A 162 -13.90 9.73 1.24
C LYS A 162 -13.83 8.55 2.21
N LYS A 163 -14.82 8.46 3.11
CA LYS A 163 -14.94 7.34 4.07
C LYS A 163 -15.60 6.09 3.47
N PHE A 164 -16.43 6.27 2.44
CA PHE A 164 -17.12 5.19 1.73
C PHE A 164 -17.13 5.50 0.24
N GLY A 165 -16.79 4.50 -0.57
CA GLY A 165 -16.90 4.54 -2.02
C GLY A 165 -17.89 3.50 -2.54
N LYS A 166 -17.58 2.88 -3.67
CA LYS A 166 -18.42 1.86 -4.31
C LYS A 166 -18.18 0.49 -3.69
N VAL A 167 -19.25 -0.27 -3.52
CA VAL A 167 -19.13 -1.71 -3.28
C VAL A 167 -18.66 -2.35 -4.58
N THR A 168 -17.57 -3.11 -4.49
CA THR A 168 -16.95 -3.83 -5.61
C THR A 168 -16.58 -5.23 -5.14
N ARG A 169 -16.01 -6.03 -6.04
CA ARG A 169 -15.47 -7.36 -5.74
C ARG A 169 -13.94 -7.34 -5.86
N PRO A 170 -13.22 -7.00 -4.77
CA PRO A 170 -11.76 -6.99 -4.81
C PRO A 170 -11.20 -8.36 -5.19
N ILE A 171 -10.18 -8.36 -6.03
CA ILE A 171 -9.45 -9.57 -6.42
C ILE A 171 -8.05 -9.48 -5.83
N VAL A 172 -7.63 -10.54 -5.14
CA VAL A 172 -6.28 -10.67 -4.60
C VAL A 172 -5.55 -11.78 -5.38
N ARG A 173 -4.54 -11.40 -6.14
CA ARG A 173 -3.75 -12.34 -6.95
C ARG A 173 -2.40 -12.57 -6.30
N PHE A 174 -2.06 -13.83 -6.09
CA PHE A 174 -0.78 -14.26 -5.52
C PHE A 174 0.09 -14.86 -6.63
N GLY A 175 1.22 -14.23 -6.92
CA GLY A 175 2.19 -14.69 -7.91
C GLY A 175 3.04 -15.85 -7.41
N LYS A 176 3.84 -16.42 -8.30
CA LYS A 176 4.78 -17.49 -7.95
C LYS A 176 5.80 -17.00 -6.92
N PRO A 177 6.22 -17.83 -5.95
CA PRO A 177 7.27 -17.47 -5.00
C PRO A 177 8.58 -17.17 -5.75
N LEU A 178 9.17 -16.02 -5.45
CA LEU A 178 10.47 -15.61 -5.93
C LEU A 178 11.52 -16.00 -4.90
N ASP A 179 12.49 -16.81 -5.34
CA ASP A 179 13.66 -17.17 -4.56
C ASP A 179 14.89 -16.37 -5.03
N PHE A 180 15.59 -15.80 -4.06
CA PHE A 180 16.76 -14.95 -4.25
C PHE A 180 18.02 -15.55 -3.64
N SER A 181 18.01 -16.83 -3.28
CA SER A 181 19.18 -17.59 -2.77
C SER A 181 20.44 -17.40 -3.62
N ARG A 182 20.30 -17.22 -4.94
CA ARG A 182 21.40 -16.90 -5.88
C ARG A 182 22.17 -15.60 -5.57
N TYR A 183 21.65 -14.75 -4.70
CA TYR A 183 22.23 -13.47 -4.27
C TYR A 183 22.56 -13.46 -2.76
N GLU A 184 22.63 -14.62 -2.11
CA GLU A 184 23.01 -14.73 -0.70
C GLU A 184 24.38 -14.06 -0.43
N GLY A 185 24.47 -13.32 0.68
CA GLY A 185 25.67 -12.54 1.05
C GLY A 185 25.81 -11.19 0.34
N LEU A 186 24.87 -10.83 -0.56
CA LEU A 186 24.87 -9.56 -1.29
C LEU A 186 23.83 -8.55 -0.76
N GLU A 187 23.39 -8.69 0.49
CA GLU A 187 22.39 -7.82 1.13
C GLU A 187 22.80 -6.35 1.26
N ASN A 188 24.09 -6.05 1.08
CA ASN A 188 24.63 -4.70 1.09
C ASN A 188 24.96 -4.15 -0.30
N ASP A 189 24.84 -4.96 -1.37
CA ASP A 189 25.06 -4.50 -2.74
C ASP A 189 23.83 -3.75 -3.25
N ARG A 190 24.00 -2.44 -3.51
CA ARG A 190 22.91 -1.56 -3.95
C ARG A 190 22.31 -1.97 -5.30
N TYR A 191 23.12 -2.48 -6.23
CA TYR A 191 22.67 -2.86 -7.56
C TYR A 191 21.86 -4.16 -7.51
N ILE A 192 22.31 -5.12 -6.71
CA ILE A 192 21.58 -6.37 -6.48
C ILE A 192 20.25 -6.09 -5.79
N LEU A 193 20.24 -5.29 -4.72
CA LEU A 193 19.00 -4.91 -4.04
C LEU A 193 18.00 -4.22 -4.97
N ARG A 194 18.50 -3.35 -5.86
CA ARG A 194 17.67 -2.66 -6.86
C ARG A 194 17.08 -3.66 -7.85
N SER A 195 17.92 -4.52 -8.42
CA SER A 195 17.51 -5.55 -9.39
C SER A 195 16.43 -6.49 -8.82
N ILE A 196 16.65 -7.01 -7.61
CA ILE A 196 15.66 -7.84 -6.90
C ILE A 196 14.35 -7.08 -6.69
N THR A 197 14.43 -5.81 -6.29
CA THR A 197 13.22 -5.00 -6.09
C THR A 197 12.49 -4.77 -7.41
N ASP A 198 13.21 -4.52 -8.50
CA ASP A 198 12.61 -4.34 -9.83
C ASP A 198 11.94 -5.62 -10.34
N GLU A 199 12.54 -6.79 -10.09
CA GLU A 199 11.94 -8.11 -10.37
C GLU A 199 10.63 -8.29 -9.60
N ILE A 200 10.62 -8.00 -8.30
CA ILE A 200 9.40 -8.05 -7.47
C ILE A 200 8.33 -7.09 -8.00
N MET A 201 8.71 -5.86 -8.34
CA MET A 201 7.77 -4.84 -8.83
C MET A 201 7.22 -5.19 -10.21
N TYR A 202 8.02 -5.82 -11.07
CA TYR A 202 7.59 -6.30 -12.37
C TYR A 202 6.52 -7.40 -12.25
N GLU A 203 6.71 -8.35 -11.32
CA GLU A 203 5.69 -9.37 -11.06
C GLU A 203 4.39 -8.75 -10.49
N ILE A 204 4.50 -7.77 -9.58
CA ILE A 204 3.33 -7.02 -9.08
C ILE A 204 2.63 -6.27 -10.23
N MET A 205 3.38 -5.66 -11.15
CA MET A 205 2.85 -4.99 -12.34
C MET A 205 2.05 -5.97 -13.21
N ASN A 206 2.62 -7.13 -13.52
CA ASN A 206 1.96 -8.17 -14.33
C ASN A 206 0.67 -8.67 -13.68
N LEU A 207 0.69 -8.92 -12.37
CA LEU A 207 -0.48 -9.37 -11.63
C LEU A 207 -1.57 -8.29 -11.54
N SER A 208 -1.18 -7.04 -11.36
CA SER A 208 -2.12 -5.93 -11.14
C SER A 208 -2.68 -5.33 -12.43
N GLY A 209 -1.92 -5.38 -13.53
CA GLY A 209 -2.22 -4.65 -14.76
C GLY A 209 -2.08 -3.13 -14.63
N GLN A 210 -1.46 -2.64 -13.55
CA GLN A 210 -1.24 -1.21 -13.34
C GLN A 210 -0.15 -0.67 -14.27
N GLU A 211 -0.31 0.59 -14.70
CA GLU A 211 0.78 1.33 -15.34
C GLU A 211 1.93 1.51 -14.33
N TYR A 212 3.14 1.07 -14.71
CA TYR A 212 4.33 1.27 -13.90
C TYR A 212 5.01 2.61 -14.20
N VAL A 213 5.37 3.33 -13.15
CA VAL A 213 6.08 4.62 -13.21
C VAL A 213 7.39 4.49 -12.43
N ASP A 214 8.52 4.66 -13.11
CA ASP A 214 9.86 4.67 -12.48
C ASP A 214 10.14 5.99 -11.72
N MET A 215 9.30 6.27 -10.74
CA MET A 215 9.41 7.38 -9.81
C MET A 215 8.89 6.95 -8.44
N TYR A 216 9.47 7.46 -7.36
CA TYR A 216 8.90 7.21 -6.04
C TYR A 216 7.55 7.92 -5.89
N ALA A 217 6.55 7.20 -5.36
CA ALA A 217 5.19 7.69 -5.18
C ALA A 217 5.09 9.02 -4.39
N THR A 218 6.01 9.28 -3.45
CA THR A 218 6.05 10.55 -2.71
C THR A 218 6.38 11.73 -3.63
N ARG A 219 7.35 11.57 -4.54
CA ARG A 219 7.76 12.59 -5.51
C ARG A 219 6.67 12.83 -6.54
N ALA A 220 6.07 11.75 -7.08
CA ALA A 220 4.97 11.87 -8.04
C ALA A 220 3.77 12.63 -7.45
N LYS A 221 3.44 12.35 -6.19
CA LYS A 221 2.37 13.06 -5.47
C LYS A 221 2.67 14.55 -5.26
N GLU A 222 3.92 14.90 -4.96
CA GLU A 222 4.35 16.30 -4.83
C GLU A 222 4.27 17.03 -6.16
N GLU A 223 4.68 16.38 -7.24
CA GLU A 223 4.62 16.92 -8.60
C GLU A 223 3.17 17.13 -9.07
N SER A 224 2.28 16.17 -8.87
CA SER A 224 0.84 16.32 -9.16
C SER A 224 0.24 17.54 -8.45
N LYS A 225 0.52 17.69 -7.15
CA LYS A 225 0.04 18.83 -6.36
C LYS A 225 0.60 20.17 -6.84
N ARG A 226 1.84 20.19 -7.32
CA ARG A 226 2.45 21.41 -7.88
C ARG A 226 1.74 21.80 -9.18
N LEU A 227 1.55 20.84 -10.08
CA LEU A 227 0.87 21.06 -11.36
C LEU A 227 -0.59 21.51 -11.18
N GLU A 228 -1.31 20.94 -10.21
CA GLU A 228 -2.67 21.38 -9.85
C GLU A 228 -2.70 22.84 -9.40
N LYS A 229 -1.73 23.28 -8.59
CA LYS A 229 -1.63 24.67 -8.12
C LYS A 229 -1.28 25.63 -9.26
N GLU A 230 -0.36 25.24 -10.14
CA GLU A 230 0.02 26.03 -11.31
C GLU A 230 -1.17 26.19 -12.27
N ALA A 231 -1.91 25.12 -12.52
CA ALA A 231 -3.12 25.15 -13.34
C ALA A 231 -4.23 26.03 -12.72
N ALA A 232 -4.40 26.00 -11.40
CA ALA A 232 -5.35 26.88 -10.71
C ALA A 232 -4.94 28.36 -10.82
N ALA A 233 -3.65 28.68 -10.62
CA ALA A 233 -3.13 30.03 -10.74
C ALA A 233 -3.24 30.58 -12.18
N ALA A 234 -3.01 29.74 -13.19
CA ALA A 234 -3.16 30.12 -14.60
C ALA A 234 -4.62 30.42 -14.97
N LYS A 235 -5.58 29.67 -14.42
CA LYS A 235 -7.01 29.93 -14.59
C LYS A 235 -7.42 31.27 -13.95
N ASP A 236 -6.96 31.53 -12.73
CA ASP A 236 -7.24 32.79 -12.02
C ASP A 236 -6.63 34.01 -12.74
N ALA A 237 -5.47 33.86 -13.39
CA ALA A 237 -4.83 34.92 -14.17
C ALA A 237 -5.55 35.16 -15.52
N GLY A 238 -6.06 34.10 -16.17
CA GLY A 238 -6.83 34.19 -17.41
C GLY A 238 -8.20 34.85 -17.22
N ASP A 239 -8.89 34.55 -16.11
CA ASP A 239 -10.19 35.13 -15.78
C ASP A 239 -10.11 36.66 -15.53
N LYS A 240 -9.05 37.10 -14.85
CA LYS A 240 -8.75 38.54 -14.64
C LYS A 240 -8.38 39.30 -15.91
N GLY A 241 -7.94 38.63 -16.98
CA GLY A 241 -7.57 39.25 -18.25
C GLY A 241 -8.74 39.52 -19.20
N THR A 242 -9.93 38.96 -18.93
CA THR A 242 -11.11 39.07 -19.82
C THR A 242 -12.15 40.09 -19.35
N GLY A 243 -11.99 40.65 -18.14
CA GLY A 243 -12.93 41.60 -17.54
C GLY A 243 -12.79 43.08 -17.92
N ASP A 244 -11.77 43.47 -18.72
CA ASP A 244 -11.44 44.89 -18.97
C ASP A 244 -11.45 45.30 -20.46
N LYS A 245 -12.39 44.76 -21.25
CA LYS A 245 -12.66 45.25 -22.62
C LYS A 245 -14.16 45.39 -22.84
N GLY A 246 -14.80 46.33 -22.13
CA GLY A 246 -16.25 46.41 -22.16
C GLY A 246 -16.91 47.75 -21.84
N THR A 247 -16.25 48.91 -21.85
CA THR A 247 -16.97 50.20 -21.82
C THR A 247 -16.14 51.31 -22.47
N GLY A 248 -16.37 51.58 -23.76
CA GLY A 248 -15.70 52.68 -24.44
C GLY A 248 -16.13 52.86 -25.89
N ALA A 249 -17.43 53.02 -26.15
CA ALA A 249 -17.90 53.45 -27.47
C ALA A 249 -19.05 54.47 -27.36
N SER A 250 -18.70 55.70 -27.74
CA SER A 250 -19.52 56.73 -28.41
C SER A 250 -20.82 57.23 -27.76
N LYS A 251 -20.73 58.36 -27.06
CA LYS A 251 -21.76 59.41 -27.07
C LYS A 251 -21.37 60.49 -28.08
N GLN A 252 -22.02 60.52 -29.23
CA GLN A 252 -22.18 61.71 -30.08
C GLN A 252 -23.42 61.49 -30.96
N ALA A 253 -24.51 62.20 -30.69
CA ALA A 253 -25.47 62.77 -31.64
C ALA A 253 -26.73 63.24 -30.89
N SER A 254 -27.16 64.46 -31.26
CA SER A 254 -28.38 65.21 -30.91
C SER A 254 -28.24 66.22 -29.78
#